data_AF-A0A7U7PWV8-F1
#
_entry.id   AF-A0A7U7PWV8-F1
#
_cell.length_a   1.000
_cell.length_b   1.000
_cell.length_c   1.000
_cell.angle_alpha   90.00
_cell.angle_beta   90.00
_cell.angle_gamma   90.00
#
_symmetry.space_group_name_H-M   'P 1'
#
loop_
_entity.id
_entity.type
_entity.pdbx_description
1 polymer ?
#
loop_
_entity_poly.entity_id
_entity_poly.type
_entity_poly.pdbx_seq_one_letter_code
_entity_poly.pdbx_strand_id
1 'polypeptide(L)'
;MNLPKIGKPATRALNAQGIHTLETASQHTKSFLSGLHGVGPKAISILEQALSEHNLHFKQESNHVLPFSLTADVSCSHAPKRQQMIDFIVATATLDIELLRSLVTPQFIWSVPGHFDIHGPQILIQELSEHQDHIESINIQSIITHGHLGALHGTQILKNGTQIHFADFFEFENHKKDAKVSKLTSYIVID
;
A
#
# COMPACT_ATOMS: atom_id res chain seq x y z
N MET A 1 -20.85 12.21 -13.68
CA MET A 1 -22.14 12.37 -12.96
C MET A 1 -21.87 13.05 -11.62
N ASN A 2 -22.67 14.04 -11.23
CA ASN A 2 -22.44 14.77 -9.98
C ASN A 2 -22.69 13.88 -8.75
N LEU A 3 -22.02 14.19 -7.64
CA LEU A 3 -22.28 13.51 -6.37
C LEU A 3 -23.74 13.69 -5.90
N PRO A 4 -24.33 12.68 -5.24
CA PRO A 4 -25.66 12.77 -4.68
C PRO A 4 -25.71 13.80 -3.53
N LYS A 5 -26.91 14.23 -3.16
CA LYS A 5 -27.11 15.13 -2.01
C LYS A 5 -26.77 14.39 -0.71
N ILE A 6 -25.58 14.63 -0.19
CA ILE A 6 -25.11 14.18 1.13
C ILE A 6 -24.93 15.38 2.08
N GLY A 7 -24.67 15.11 3.36
CA GLY A 7 -24.48 16.17 4.35
C GLY A 7 -23.29 17.09 4.01
N LYS A 8 -23.40 18.38 4.35
CA LYS A 8 -22.34 19.39 4.11
C LYS A 8 -20.94 18.96 4.55
N PRO A 9 -20.75 18.27 5.71
CA PRO A 9 -19.43 17.77 6.10
C PRO A 9 -18.87 16.73 5.12
N ALA A 10 -19.69 15.77 4.70
CA ALA A 10 -19.27 14.73 3.77
C ALA A 10 -18.96 15.29 2.38
N THR A 11 -19.79 16.21 1.86
CA THR A 11 -19.52 16.89 0.57
C THR A 11 -18.19 17.64 0.61
N ARG A 12 -17.90 18.35 1.71
CA ARG A 12 -16.62 19.06 1.87
C ARG A 12 -15.44 18.09 1.94
N ALA A 13 -15.58 17.00 2.68
CA ALA A 13 -14.53 15.98 2.80
C ALA A 13 -14.19 15.34 1.44
N LEU A 14 -15.20 14.96 0.65
CA LEU A 14 -14.99 14.41 -0.70
C LEU A 14 -14.34 15.43 -1.65
N ASN A 15 -14.84 16.66 -1.67
CA ASN A 15 -14.28 17.72 -2.49
C ASN A 15 -12.82 18.04 -2.11
N ALA A 16 -12.46 17.99 -0.83
CA ALA A 16 -11.09 18.18 -0.37
C ALA A 16 -10.13 17.08 -0.86
N GLN A 17 -10.67 15.90 -1.20
CA GLN A 17 -9.92 14.79 -1.83
C GLN A 17 -10.01 14.83 -3.37
N GLY A 18 -10.55 15.90 -3.97
CA GLY A 18 -10.74 16.01 -5.42
C GLY A 18 -11.88 15.15 -5.98
N ILE A 19 -12.70 14.55 -5.11
CA ILE A 19 -13.80 13.67 -5.51
C ILE A 19 -15.04 14.53 -5.76
N HIS A 20 -15.26 14.88 -7.03
CA HIS A 20 -16.38 15.74 -7.44
C HIS A 20 -17.50 14.99 -8.17
N THR A 21 -17.25 13.74 -8.56
CA THR A 21 -18.18 12.95 -9.38
C THR A 21 -18.32 11.53 -8.85
N LEU A 22 -19.41 10.85 -9.25
CA LEU A 22 -19.62 9.43 -8.94
C LEU A 22 -18.53 8.54 -9.56
N GLU A 23 -18.06 8.88 -10.76
CA GLU A 23 -16.99 8.13 -11.43
C GLU A 23 -15.65 8.27 -10.71
N THR A 24 -15.39 9.42 -10.08
CA THR A 24 -14.20 9.58 -9.24
C THR A 24 -14.39 8.83 -7.92
N ALA A 25 -15.57 8.92 -7.33
CA ALA A 25 -15.90 8.18 -6.10
C ALA A 25 -15.80 6.65 -6.28
N SER A 26 -16.16 6.12 -7.45
CA SER A 26 -16.05 4.69 -7.76
C SER A 26 -14.62 4.16 -7.81
N GLN A 27 -13.61 5.04 -7.98
CA GLN A 27 -12.20 4.64 -7.96
C GLN A 27 -11.65 4.39 -6.56
N HIS A 28 -12.43 4.70 -5.51
CA HIS A 28 -12.02 4.54 -4.13
C HIS A 28 -12.77 3.41 -3.44
N THR A 29 -12.14 2.80 -2.43
CA THR A 29 -12.78 1.77 -1.60
C THR A 29 -13.79 2.38 -0.63
N LYS A 30 -14.77 1.58 -0.24
CA LYS A 30 -15.78 1.96 0.77
C LYS A 30 -15.13 2.34 2.10
N SER A 31 -14.13 1.57 2.55
CA SER A 31 -13.37 1.83 3.78
C SER A 31 -12.63 3.16 3.72
N PHE A 32 -11.91 3.44 2.63
CA PHE A 32 -11.19 4.71 2.46
C PHE A 32 -12.14 5.90 2.61
N LEU A 33 -13.26 5.90 1.85
CA LEU A 33 -14.24 6.98 1.90
C LEU A 33 -14.88 7.11 3.29
N SER A 34 -15.16 5.99 3.96
CA SER A 34 -15.70 5.99 5.32
C SER A 34 -14.72 6.50 6.38
N GLY A 35 -13.42 6.40 6.12
CA GLY A 35 -12.36 6.89 7.01
C GLY A 35 -12.15 8.40 6.94
N LEU A 36 -12.71 9.07 5.94
CA LEU A 36 -12.60 10.53 5.80
C LEU A 36 -13.37 11.24 6.92
N HIS A 37 -12.69 12.16 7.61
CA HIS A 37 -13.30 12.94 8.67
C HIS A 37 -14.51 13.73 8.14
N GLY A 38 -15.70 13.46 8.69
CA GLY A 38 -16.97 14.08 8.27
C GLY A 38 -17.80 13.24 7.29
N VAL A 39 -17.29 12.10 6.80
CA VAL A 39 -18.05 11.14 5.98
C VAL A 39 -18.60 10.04 6.90
N GLY A 40 -19.88 10.17 7.28
CA GLY A 40 -20.53 9.18 8.13
C GLY A 40 -21.17 8.01 7.36
N PRO A 41 -21.59 6.93 8.05
CA PRO A 41 -22.19 5.74 7.43
C PRO A 41 -23.36 6.06 6.50
N LYS A 42 -24.20 7.04 6.88
CA LYS A 42 -25.33 7.49 6.05
C LYS A 42 -24.90 8.10 4.71
N ALA A 43 -23.79 8.84 4.68
CA ALA A 43 -23.27 9.40 3.43
C ALA A 43 -22.75 8.28 2.52
N ILE A 44 -22.08 7.27 3.09
CA ILE A 44 -21.62 6.08 2.36
C ILE A 44 -22.79 5.30 1.76
N SER A 45 -23.86 5.04 2.52
CA SER A 45 -25.04 4.34 1.98
C SER A 45 -25.69 5.08 0.81
N ILE A 46 -25.79 6.42 0.88
CA ILE A 46 -26.34 7.23 -0.21
C ILE A 46 -25.43 7.18 -1.45
N LEU A 47 -24.10 7.24 -1.25
CA LEU A 47 -23.13 7.11 -2.34
C LEU A 47 -23.20 5.74 -2.99
N GLU A 48 -23.29 4.67 -2.21
CA GLU A 48 -23.40 3.28 -2.68
C GLU A 48 -24.65 3.07 -3.55
N GLN A 49 -25.78 3.61 -3.10
CA GLN A 49 -27.03 3.56 -3.86
C GLN A 49 -26.89 4.33 -5.19
N ALA A 50 -26.38 5.56 -5.14
CA ALA A 50 -26.22 6.39 -6.34
C ALA A 50 -25.23 5.77 -7.35
N LEU A 51 -24.15 5.15 -6.87
CA LEU A 51 -23.24 4.37 -7.72
C LEU A 51 -23.98 3.22 -8.39
N SER A 52 -24.74 2.44 -7.63
CA SER A 52 -25.47 1.26 -8.14
C SER A 52 -26.54 1.64 -9.17
N GLU A 53 -27.25 2.75 -8.97
CA GLU A 53 -28.23 3.31 -9.94
C GLU A 53 -27.59 3.63 -11.30
N HIS A 54 -26.27 3.86 -11.32
CA HIS A 54 -25.49 4.16 -12.51
C HIS A 54 -24.58 3.01 -12.96
N ASN A 55 -24.82 1.78 -12.48
CA ASN A 55 -23.99 0.59 -12.76
C ASN A 55 -22.50 0.79 -12.39
N LEU A 56 -22.24 1.65 -11.40
CA LEU A 56 -20.93 1.83 -10.79
C LEU A 56 -20.92 1.14 -9.42
N HIS A 57 -19.73 0.83 -8.94
CA HIS A 57 -19.52 0.30 -7.60
C HIS A 57 -18.27 0.96 -7.01
N PHE A 58 -18.15 0.96 -5.68
CA PHE A 58 -16.87 1.29 -5.07
C PHE A 58 -15.79 0.33 -5.57
N LYS A 59 -14.53 0.79 -5.60
CA LYS A 59 -13.39 -0.09 -5.79
C LYS A 59 -13.50 -1.17 -4.72
N GLN A 60 -13.47 -2.44 -5.13
CA GLN A 60 -13.51 -3.52 -4.17
C GLN A 60 -12.33 -3.38 -3.21
N GLU A 61 -12.56 -3.68 -1.94
CA GLU A 61 -11.42 -3.93 -1.07
C GLU A 61 -10.65 -5.09 -1.68
N SER A 62 -9.36 -4.86 -1.93
CA SER A 62 -8.46 -5.93 -2.29
C SER A 62 -8.29 -6.84 -1.07
N ASN A 63 -9.29 -7.68 -0.79
CA ASN A 63 -9.10 -8.92 -0.04
C ASN A 63 -8.35 -9.87 -0.98
N HIS A 64 -7.10 -9.53 -1.29
CA HIS A 64 -6.21 -10.44 -1.96
C HIS A 64 -5.95 -11.60 -0.98
N VAL A 65 -6.49 -12.77 -1.31
CA VAL A 65 -5.88 -14.01 -0.84
C VAL A 65 -4.47 -13.97 -1.40
N LEU A 66 -3.49 -13.77 -0.53
CA LEU A 66 -2.10 -13.73 -0.94
C LEU A 66 -1.73 -15.10 -1.53
N PRO A 67 -0.95 -15.15 -2.62
CA PRO A 67 -0.50 -16.41 -3.20
C PRO A 67 0.54 -17.14 -2.31
N PHE A 68 0.88 -16.55 -1.16
CA PHE A 68 1.81 -17.03 -0.15
C PHE A 68 1.25 -16.78 1.27
N SER A 69 1.78 -17.48 2.26
CA SER A 69 1.45 -17.21 3.67
C SER A 69 2.20 -15.98 4.17
N LEU A 70 1.50 -15.02 4.78
CA LEU A 70 2.11 -13.84 5.42
C LEU A 70 1.88 -13.91 6.93
N THR A 71 2.97 -13.89 7.69
CA THR A 71 2.93 -13.72 9.15
C THR A 71 3.64 -12.44 9.53
N ALA A 72 3.06 -11.63 10.41
CA ALA A 72 3.69 -10.46 10.99
C ALA A 72 3.24 -10.36 12.45
N ASP A 73 4.16 -10.19 13.40
CA ASP A 73 3.76 -9.98 14.79
C ASP A 73 3.01 -8.64 14.91
N VAL A 74 1.69 -8.72 15.12
CA VAL A 74 0.74 -7.59 15.08
C VAL A 74 0.64 -6.89 16.44
N SER A 75 1.46 -7.24 17.42
CA SER A 75 1.32 -6.84 18.83
C SER A 75 1.56 -5.35 19.14
N CYS A 76 1.77 -4.45 18.17
CA CYS A 76 1.96 -3.03 18.47
C CYS A 76 1.37 -2.05 17.44
N SER A 77 0.96 -0.88 17.97
CA SER A 77 0.09 0.19 17.46
C SER A 77 -0.07 0.33 15.93
N HIS A 78 -1.32 0.53 15.48
CA HIS A 78 -1.74 0.88 14.11
C HIS A 78 -1.13 2.20 13.59
N ALA A 79 0.19 2.26 13.42
CA ALA A 79 0.88 3.37 12.80
C ALA A 79 0.71 3.28 11.27
N PRO A 80 0.22 4.33 10.58
CA PRO A 80 0.00 4.30 9.13
C PRO A 80 1.23 3.86 8.32
N LYS A 81 2.43 4.29 8.73
CA LYS A 81 3.70 3.90 8.09
C LYS A 81 4.04 2.41 8.26
N ARG A 82 3.65 1.81 9.39
CA ARG A 82 3.80 0.36 9.61
C ARG A 82 3.03 -0.41 8.55
N GLN A 83 1.79 0.00 8.27
CA GLN A 83 0.97 -0.64 7.24
C GLN A 83 1.55 -0.40 5.85
N GLN A 84 1.97 0.83 5.51
CA GLN A 84 2.60 1.11 4.22
C GLN A 84 3.84 0.24 3.94
N MET A 85 4.66 -0.05 4.95
CA MET A 85 5.82 -0.93 4.78
C MET A 85 5.40 -2.38 4.53
N ILE A 86 4.37 -2.88 5.23
CA ILE A 86 3.82 -4.23 4.96
C ILE A 86 3.21 -4.28 3.56
N ASP A 87 2.43 -3.26 3.20
CA ASP A 87 1.83 -3.13 1.88
C ASP A 87 2.90 -3.10 0.78
N PHE A 88 4.05 -2.45 1.03
CA PHE A 88 5.18 -2.45 0.10
C PHE A 88 5.73 -3.87 -0.10
N ILE A 89 6.01 -4.61 0.97
CA ILE A 89 6.51 -6.00 0.89
C ILE A 89 5.51 -6.90 0.16
N VAL A 90 4.22 -6.76 0.46
CA VAL A 90 3.17 -7.50 -0.23
C VAL A 90 3.13 -7.12 -1.71
N ALA A 91 3.14 -5.83 -2.04
CA ALA A 91 3.04 -5.34 -3.41
C ALA A 91 4.25 -5.75 -4.27
N THR A 92 5.46 -5.81 -3.70
CA THR A 92 6.63 -6.35 -4.40
C THR A 92 6.49 -7.85 -4.63
N ALA A 93 5.99 -8.60 -3.63
CA ALA A 93 5.81 -10.05 -3.70
C ALA A 93 4.68 -10.49 -4.65
N THR A 94 3.64 -9.67 -4.80
CA THR A 94 2.48 -9.96 -5.67
C THR A 94 2.55 -9.24 -7.02
N LEU A 95 3.56 -8.40 -7.23
CA LEU A 95 3.67 -7.51 -8.40
C LEU A 95 2.42 -6.61 -8.56
N ASP A 96 1.89 -6.09 -7.45
CA ASP A 96 0.77 -5.13 -7.48
C ASP A 96 1.27 -3.74 -7.92
N ILE A 97 1.28 -3.54 -9.24
CA ILE A 97 1.79 -2.33 -9.89
C ILE A 97 1.06 -1.05 -9.43
N GLU A 98 -0.27 -1.12 -9.22
CA GLU A 98 -1.05 0.03 -8.78
C GLU A 98 -0.65 0.43 -7.36
N LEU A 99 -0.56 -0.56 -6.47
CA LEU A 99 -0.17 -0.34 -5.08
C LEU A 99 1.27 0.17 -4.99
N LEU A 100 2.22 -0.43 -5.70
CA LEU A 100 3.62 0.03 -5.74
C LEU A 100 3.72 1.51 -6.15
N ARG A 101 3.05 1.91 -7.24
CA ARG A 101 3.04 3.31 -7.70
C ARG A 101 2.39 4.27 -6.70
N SER A 102 1.43 3.78 -5.92
CA SER A 102 0.78 4.60 -4.89
C SER A 102 1.68 4.81 -3.66
N LEU A 103 2.49 3.81 -3.31
CA LEU A 103 3.32 3.79 -2.10
C LEU A 103 4.63 4.58 -2.25
N VAL A 104 5.21 4.64 -3.46
CA VAL A 104 6.53 5.24 -3.68
C VAL A 104 6.47 6.61 -4.36
N THR A 105 7.47 7.44 -4.10
CA THR A 105 7.65 8.72 -4.81
C THR A 105 8.10 8.49 -6.27
N PRO A 106 7.90 9.47 -7.18
CA PRO A 106 8.41 9.35 -8.55
C PRO A 106 9.95 9.25 -8.63
N GLN A 107 10.66 9.79 -7.64
CA GLN A 107 12.13 9.74 -7.51
C GLN A 107 12.59 8.65 -6.53
N PHE A 108 11.77 7.62 -6.31
CA PHE A 108 12.09 6.53 -5.39
C PHE A 108 13.41 5.86 -5.74
N ILE A 109 14.18 5.48 -4.72
CA ILE A 109 15.43 4.73 -4.88
C ILE A 109 15.36 3.47 -4.02
N TRP A 110 15.61 2.30 -4.61
CA TRP A 110 15.89 1.08 -3.87
C TRP A 110 17.35 0.71 -4.02
N SER A 111 18.08 0.65 -2.90
CA SER A 111 19.50 0.31 -2.85
C SER A 111 19.72 -1.03 -2.14
N VAL A 112 20.52 -1.90 -2.75
CA VAL A 112 21.13 -3.06 -2.10
C VAL A 112 22.63 -2.82 -2.10
N PRO A 113 23.21 -2.38 -0.95
CA PRO A 113 24.60 -2.00 -0.89
C PRO A 113 25.55 -3.08 -1.42
N GLY A 114 26.48 -2.65 -2.29
CA GLY A 114 27.45 -3.55 -2.94
C GLY A 114 26.88 -4.39 -4.10
N HIS A 115 25.60 -4.23 -4.45
CA HIS A 115 24.94 -5.01 -5.50
C HIS A 115 24.33 -4.10 -6.57
N PHE A 116 23.27 -3.35 -6.25
CA PHE A 116 22.56 -2.53 -7.24
C PHE A 116 21.83 -1.34 -6.60
N ASP A 117 21.48 -0.37 -7.45
CA ASP A 117 20.52 0.68 -7.17
C ASP A 117 19.44 0.71 -8.27
N ILE A 118 18.18 0.75 -7.87
CA ILE A 118 17.01 0.92 -8.75
C ILE A 118 16.47 2.34 -8.59
N HIS A 119 16.33 3.05 -9.71
CA HIS A 119 15.89 4.44 -9.73
C HIS A 119 14.50 4.60 -10.37
N GLY A 120 13.51 4.87 -9.54
CA GLY A 120 12.14 5.16 -9.94
C GLY A 120 11.26 3.92 -10.08
N PRO A 121 9.93 4.09 -9.97
CA PRO A 121 8.98 2.99 -9.99
C PRO A 121 8.94 2.23 -11.32
N GLN A 122 9.29 2.86 -12.44
CA GLN A 122 9.32 2.18 -13.75
C GLN A 122 10.37 1.07 -13.78
N ILE A 123 11.60 1.37 -13.35
CA ILE A 123 12.69 0.39 -13.30
C ILE A 123 12.37 -0.69 -12.25
N LEU A 124 11.87 -0.29 -11.08
CA LEU A 124 11.41 -1.23 -10.05
C LEU A 124 10.44 -2.27 -10.60
N ILE A 125 9.39 -1.84 -11.29
CA ILE A 125 8.38 -2.74 -11.84
C ILE A 125 8.98 -3.67 -12.89
N GLN A 126 9.88 -3.16 -13.73
CA GLN A 126 10.55 -3.96 -14.75
C GLN A 126 11.38 -5.08 -14.10
N GLU A 127 12.26 -4.72 -13.15
CA GLU A 127 13.12 -5.68 -12.44
C GLU A 127 12.29 -6.76 -11.72
N LEU A 128 11.23 -6.37 -11.00
CA LEU A 128 10.34 -7.32 -10.32
C LEU A 128 9.59 -8.24 -11.30
N SER A 129 9.25 -7.75 -12.49
CA SER A 129 8.58 -8.56 -13.52
C SER A 129 9.52 -9.58 -14.17
N GLU A 130 10.80 -9.23 -14.33
CA GLU A 130 11.83 -10.09 -14.91
C GLU A 130 12.31 -11.18 -13.92
N HIS A 131 12.21 -10.90 -12.62
CA HIS A 131 12.73 -11.76 -11.55
C HIS A 131 11.63 -12.29 -10.62
N GLN A 132 10.47 -12.66 -11.17
CA GLN A 132 9.35 -13.12 -10.36
C GLN A 132 9.62 -14.50 -9.73
N ASP A 133 9.94 -14.50 -8.44
CA ASP A 133 10.08 -15.71 -7.65
C ASP A 133 8.74 -16.25 -7.15
N HIS A 134 8.62 -17.58 -7.07
CA HIS A 134 7.47 -18.22 -6.47
C HIS A 134 7.65 -18.30 -4.96
N ILE A 135 7.05 -17.34 -4.26
CA ILE A 135 7.09 -17.25 -2.80
C ILE A 135 6.12 -18.27 -2.20
N GLU A 136 6.57 -19.00 -1.18
CA GLU A 136 5.73 -19.87 -0.35
C GLU A 136 5.25 -19.11 0.90
N SER A 137 6.16 -18.41 1.57
CA SER A 137 5.81 -17.61 2.75
C SER A 137 6.73 -16.41 2.98
N ILE A 138 6.18 -15.41 3.66
CA ILE A 138 6.90 -14.26 4.21
C ILE A 138 6.57 -14.16 5.68
N ASN A 139 7.60 -14.05 6.52
CA ASN A 139 7.48 -13.82 7.94
C ASN A 139 8.20 -12.53 8.33
N ILE A 140 7.44 -11.52 8.74
CA ILE A 140 7.96 -10.25 9.24
C ILE A 140 8.14 -10.39 10.76
N GLN A 141 9.41 -10.46 11.19
CA GLN A 141 9.77 -10.69 12.59
C GLN A 141 9.60 -9.45 13.45
N SER A 142 10.00 -8.29 12.95
CA SER A 142 9.75 -7.02 13.64
C SER A 142 9.60 -5.86 12.67
N ILE A 143 8.88 -4.85 13.13
CA ILE A 143 8.71 -3.60 12.41
C ILE A 143 8.74 -2.43 13.39
N ILE A 144 9.55 -1.42 13.05
CA ILE A 144 9.73 -0.21 13.85
C ILE A 144 9.55 1.02 12.96
N THR A 145 9.02 2.10 13.54
CA THR A 145 8.86 3.38 12.85
C THR A 145 9.23 4.53 13.77
N HIS A 146 9.91 5.55 13.25
CA HIS A 146 10.23 6.78 13.97
C HIS A 146 10.31 7.97 13.01
N GLY A 147 9.36 8.90 13.12
CA GLY A 147 9.33 10.10 12.29
C GLY A 147 9.16 9.76 10.80
N HIS A 148 10.15 10.09 9.96
CA HIS A 148 10.17 9.78 8.52
C HIS A 148 10.96 8.49 8.22
N LEU A 149 11.39 7.74 9.24
CA LEU A 149 12.14 6.51 9.09
C LEU A 149 11.30 5.30 9.52
N GLY A 150 11.53 4.17 8.86
CA GLY A 150 10.98 2.87 9.23
C GLY A 150 12.00 1.78 8.99
N ALA A 151 11.91 0.68 9.73
CA ALA A 151 12.67 -0.52 9.44
C ALA A 151 11.84 -1.77 9.74
N LEU A 152 11.98 -2.79 8.90
CA LEU A 152 11.46 -4.12 9.17
C LEU A 152 12.49 -5.17 8.78
N HIS A 153 12.37 -6.36 9.33
CA HIS A 153 13.19 -7.49 8.94
C HIS A 153 12.40 -8.79 9.11
N GLY A 154 12.85 -9.82 8.42
CA GLY A 154 12.18 -11.09 8.41
C GLY A 154 12.82 -12.10 7.48
N THR A 155 12.03 -13.12 7.17
CA THR A 155 12.44 -14.22 6.30
C THR A 155 11.40 -14.47 5.22
N GLN A 156 11.87 -14.76 4.02
CA GLN A 156 11.08 -15.23 2.89
C GLN A 156 11.50 -16.65 2.55
N ILE A 157 10.53 -17.53 2.32
CA ILE A 157 10.75 -18.91 1.86
C ILE A 157 10.16 -19.01 0.46
N LEU A 158 10.99 -19.42 -0.50
CA LEU A 158 10.58 -19.72 -1.87
C LEU A 158 10.05 -21.16 -1.96
N LYS A 159 9.20 -21.45 -2.96
CA LYS A 159 8.63 -22.79 -3.19
C LYS A 159 9.67 -23.90 -3.46
N ASN A 160 10.89 -23.52 -3.83
CA ASN A 160 12.01 -24.47 -3.99
C ASN A 160 12.73 -24.76 -2.66
N GLY A 161 12.31 -24.16 -1.55
CA GLY A 161 12.91 -24.29 -0.22
C GLY A 161 14.03 -23.29 0.09
N THR A 162 14.43 -22.43 -0.86
CA THR A 162 15.43 -21.39 -0.59
C THR A 162 14.92 -20.41 0.45
N GLN A 163 15.75 -20.16 1.47
CA GLN A 163 15.47 -19.20 2.53
C GLN A 163 16.24 -17.90 2.30
N ILE A 164 15.53 -16.78 2.37
CA ILE A 164 16.06 -15.45 2.21
C ILE A 164 15.80 -14.67 3.50
N HIS A 165 16.84 -14.18 4.15
CA HIS A 165 16.74 -13.26 5.27
C HIS A 165 16.91 -11.84 4.74
N PHE A 166 16.04 -10.93 5.19
CA PHE A 166 16.09 -9.54 4.73
C PHE A 166 15.93 -8.56 5.87
N ALA A 167 16.60 -7.41 5.74
CA ALA A 167 16.40 -6.25 6.58
C ALA A 167 16.25 -5.00 5.69
N ASP A 168 15.12 -4.32 5.84
CA ASP A 168 14.68 -3.22 5.00
C ASP A 168 14.56 -1.94 5.80
N PHE A 169 15.25 -0.89 5.34
CA PHE A 169 15.23 0.44 5.93
C PHE A 169 14.52 1.40 4.97
N PHE A 170 13.40 1.94 5.44
CA PHE A 170 12.53 2.84 4.70
C PHE A 170 12.78 4.29 5.12
N GLU A 171 12.91 5.16 4.12
CA GLU A 171 12.82 6.61 4.28
C GLU A 171 11.55 7.09 3.58
N PHE A 172 10.75 7.87 4.30
CA PHE A 172 9.54 8.51 3.80
C PHE A 172 9.85 9.97 3.44
N GLU A 173 9.17 10.49 2.42
CA GLU A 173 9.40 11.86 1.93
C GLU A 173 9.13 12.95 2.99
N ASN A 174 8.33 12.63 4.03
CA ASN A 174 8.08 13.50 5.18
C ASN A 174 7.47 12.74 6.38
N HIS A 175 7.14 13.49 7.44
CA HIS A 175 6.61 12.94 8.70
C HIS A 175 5.11 12.60 8.68
N LYS A 176 4.35 13.01 7.66
CA LYS A 176 2.89 12.79 7.60
C LYS A 176 2.54 11.31 7.53
N LYS A 177 1.29 11.00 7.86
CA LYS A 177 0.75 9.63 7.94
C LYS A 177 0.63 8.96 6.56
N ASP A 178 0.46 9.77 5.52
CA ASP A 178 0.28 9.44 4.11
C ASP A 178 1.55 9.70 3.28
N ALA A 179 2.68 10.01 3.93
CA ALA A 179 3.94 10.24 3.26
C ALA A 179 4.35 8.99 2.46
N LYS A 180 4.75 9.18 1.20
CA LYS A 180 5.24 8.11 0.34
C LYS A 180 6.67 7.70 0.68
N VAL A 181 7.04 6.48 0.32
CA VAL A 181 8.41 5.97 0.43
C VAL A 181 9.29 6.66 -0.63
N SER A 182 10.31 7.38 -0.16
CA SER A 182 11.31 8.02 -1.03
C SER A 182 12.53 7.14 -1.24
N LYS A 183 12.88 6.29 -0.27
CA LYS A 183 14.03 5.40 -0.40
C LYS A 183 13.84 4.12 0.41
N LEU A 184 14.35 3.02 -0.13
CA LEU A 184 14.50 1.73 0.51
C LEU A 184 15.96 1.31 0.45
N THR A 185 16.51 0.86 1.57
CA THR A 185 17.81 0.18 1.61
C THR A 185 17.61 -1.23 2.15
N SER A 186 17.97 -2.24 1.37
CA SER A 186 17.79 -3.64 1.75
C SER A 186 19.12 -4.34 1.94
N TYR A 187 19.21 -5.16 2.98
CA TYR A 187 20.28 -6.12 3.20
C TYR A 187 19.69 -7.51 3.09
N ILE A 188 20.27 -8.33 2.20
CA ILE A 188 19.72 -9.64 1.84
C ILE A 188 20.80 -10.69 2.08
N VAL A 189 20.42 -11.78 2.76
CA VAL A 189 21.26 -12.96 2.98
C VAL A 189 20.47 -14.17 2.49
N ILE A 190 21.07 -14.98 1.62
CA ILE A 190 20.45 -16.17 1.02
C ILE A 190 21.19 -17.39 1.56
N ASP A 191 20.43 -18.36 2.08
CA ASP A 191 20.94 -19.66 2.55
C ASP A 191 20.97 -20.71 1.43
#